data_AF-A0A0F9XFZ9-F1
#
_entry.id   AF-A0A0F9XFZ9-F1
#
_cell.length_a   1.000
_cell.length_b   1.000
_cell.length_c   1.000
_cell.angle_alpha   90.00
_cell.angle_beta   90.00
_cell.angle_gamma   90.00
#
_symmetry.space_group_name_H-M   'P 1'
#
loop_
_entity.id
_entity.type
_entity.pdbx_description
1 polymer ?
#
loop_
_entity_poly.entity_id
_entity_poly.type
_entity_poly.pdbx_seq_one_letter_code
_entity_poly.pdbx_strand_id
1 'polypeptide(L)'
;MLNRHLRWRKNPHDNLVSWTSSLLFALVYIFHLRTSTYIEATLDEIQLLVVDTASLPKNAFMRDLDLMSAFRSVDLNLQKVEDLRHRQSSEFLGYYYFGEYLSQGALKVEGHCQMASARNIVDGGLYDIRKEFKEFANWKQGPGSARWANAVIQMREIFYLNQSQRSELSKRAILAVLQISRQFEPDFQAPIAANLIAIAAPRYYNVPTLFICRELPAFTSSFVCSSICSWLIVTVSDWEQFFEEAARMAACDTMPEVQEYNAVMQVIYEESPKPTVATTEETIIKTFGPIYIMDRS
;
A
#
# COMPACT_ATOMS: atom_id res chain seq x y z
N MET A 1 -6.25 -23.74 9.07
CA MET A 1 -6.76 -22.64 8.23
C MET A 1 -5.63 -21.70 7.83
N LEU A 2 -5.04 -20.95 8.78
CA LEU A 2 -3.98 -19.95 8.53
C LEU A 2 -2.84 -20.41 7.60
N ASN A 3 -2.17 -21.53 7.87
CA ASN A 3 -1.09 -22.04 7.02
C ASN A 3 -1.53 -22.37 5.58
N ARG A 4 -2.78 -22.82 5.39
CA ARG A 4 -3.32 -23.05 4.04
C ARG A 4 -3.59 -21.71 3.34
N HIS A 5 -4.20 -20.77 4.06
CA HIS A 5 -4.48 -19.42 3.59
C HIS A 5 -3.21 -18.71 3.11
N LEU A 6 -2.18 -18.61 3.95
CA LEU A 6 -0.91 -17.94 3.64
C LEU A 6 -0.11 -18.59 2.50
N ARG A 7 -0.42 -19.85 2.15
CA ARG A 7 0.16 -20.56 1.00
C ARG A 7 -0.73 -20.48 -0.24
N TRP A 8 -1.80 -19.70 -0.17
CA TRP A 8 -2.85 -19.56 -1.19
C TRP A 8 -3.38 -20.92 -1.66
N ARG A 9 -3.55 -21.85 -0.70
CA ARG A 9 -4.10 -23.19 -0.93
C ARG A 9 -5.59 -23.18 -0.66
N LYS A 10 -6.38 -23.68 -1.62
CA LYS A 10 -7.83 -23.80 -1.49
C LYS A 10 -8.23 -24.44 -0.15
N ASN A 11 -9.14 -23.78 0.56
CA ASN A 11 -9.71 -24.25 1.81
C ASN A 11 -11.19 -23.80 1.87
N PRO A 12 -12.17 -24.71 1.78
CA PRO A 12 -13.60 -24.35 1.79
C PRO A 12 -14.08 -23.66 3.07
N HIS A 13 -13.31 -23.77 4.15
CA HIS A 13 -13.59 -23.14 5.44
C HIS A 13 -12.69 -21.93 5.70
N ASP A 14 -12.06 -21.39 4.66
CA ASP A 14 -11.27 -20.17 4.79
C ASP A 14 -12.20 -18.98 4.97
N ASN A 15 -12.04 -18.29 6.10
CA ASN A 15 -12.75 -17.04 6.37
C ASN A 15 -11.77 -15.87 6.52
N LEU A 16 -10.54 -16.03 6.05
CA LEU A 16 -9.53 -14.98 6.08
C LEU A 16 -9.53 -14.24 4.73
N VAL A 17 -9.21 -12.95 4.77
CA VAL A 17 -8.98 -12.12 3.59
C VAL A 17 -7.59 -11.53 3.72
N SER A 18 -6.75 -11.72 2.69
CA SER A 18 -5.41 -11.13 2.61
C SER A 18 -5.48 -9.69 2.11
N TRP A 19 -4.69 -8.82 2.73
CA TRP A 19 -4.50 -7.42 2.39
C TRP A 19 -3.00 -7.12 2.32
N THR A 20 -2.56 -6.09 1.60
CA THR A 20 -1.14 -5.69 1.54
C THR A 20 -0.90 -4.23 1.88
N SER A 21 0.12 -3.90 2.65
CA SER A 21 0.56 -2.50 2.81
C SER A 21 1.49 -2.01 1.69
N SER A 22 1.80 -2.84 0.68
CA SER A 22 2.72 -2.50 -0.41
C SER A 22 1.95 -2.23 -1.70
N LEU A 23 1.84 -0.94 -2.09
CA LEU A 23 1.26 -0.57 -3.39
C LEU A 23 2.07 -1.18 -4.54
N LEU A 24 3.39 -1.27 -4.41
CA LEU A 24 4.25 -1.92 -5.40
C LEU A 24 3.80 -3.37 -5.66
N PHE A 25 3.66 -4.16 -4.58
CA PHE A 25 3.19 -5.53 -4.68
C PHE A 25 1.79 -5.60 -5.31
N ALA A 26 0.85 -4.75 -4.86
CA ALA A 26 -0.49 -4.70 -5.43
C ALA A 26 -0.45 -4.45 -6.95
N LEU A 27 0.23 -3.40 -7.40
CA LEU A 27 0.30 -3.07 -8.83
C LEU A 27 0.93 -4.18 -9.67
N VAL A 28 1.96 -4.87 -9.17
CA VAL A 28 2.53 -6.05 -9.86
C VAL A 28 1.52 -7.20 -9.88
N TYR A 29 0.79 -7.39 -8.80
CA TYR A 29 -0.21 -8.45 -8.66
C TYR A 29 -1.39 -8.28 -9.64
N ILE A 30 -1.79 -7.05 -9.98
CA ILE A 30 -2.77 -6.77 -11.05
C ILE A 30 -2.36 -7.44 -12.37
N PHE A 31 -1.08 -7.30 -12.77
CA PHE A 31 -0.59 -7.91 -14.01
C PHE A 31 -0.49 -9.43 -13.91
N HIS A 32 -0.25 -9.95 -12.70
CA HIS A 32 -0.30 -11.39 -12.46
C HIS A 32 -1.71 -11.94 -12.63
N LEU A 33 -2.73 -11.31 -12.04
CA LEU A 33 -4.12 -11.74 -12.14
C LEU A 33 -4.57 -11.85 -13.60
N ARG A 34 -4.25 -10.85 -14.43
CA ARG A 34 -4.57 -10.87 -15.87
C ARG A 34 -3.99 -12.09 -16.62
N THR A 35 -2.88 -12.64 -16.15
CA THR A 35 -2.16 -13.74 -16.82
C THR A 35 -2.32 -15.08 -16.12
N SER A 36 -3.08 -15.10 -15.02
CA SER A 36 -3.36 -16.28 -14.24
C SER A 36 -4.30 -17.21 -15.01
N THR A 37 -3.99 -18.50 -15.04
CA THR A 37 -4.84 -19.52 -15.66
C THR A 37 -6.16 -19.73 -14.93
N TYR A 38 -6.29 -19.21 -13.71
CA TYR A 38 -7.48 -19.38 -12.89
C TYR A 38 -8.53 -18.31 -13.18
N ILE A 39 -8.11 -17.11 -13.60
CA ILE A 39 -8.96 -15.93 -13.75
C ILE A 39 -8.43 -15.12 -14.93
N GLU A 40 -9.12 -15.20 -16.07
CA GLU A 40 -8.84 -14.31 -17.21
C GLU A 40 -9.56 -12.98 -16.99
N ALA A 41 -9.09 -12.17 -16.05
CA ALA A 41 -9.63 -10.83 -15.82
C ALA A 41 -8.94 -9.80 -16.74
N THR A 42 -9.76 -8.99 -17.39
CA THR A 42 -9.32 -7.77 -18.06
C THR A 42 -8.93 -6.70 -17.03
N LEU A 43 -8.18 -5.68 -17.45
CA LEU A 43 -7.82 -4.56 -16.55
C LEU A 43 -9.04 -3.77 -16.07
N ASP A 44 -10.17 -3.87 -16.77
CA ASP A 44 -11.42 -3.22 -16.42
C ASP A 44 -12.16 -3.96 -15.28
N GLU A 45 -11.92 -5.27 -15.16
CA GLU A 45 -12.52 -6.14 -14.14
C GLU A 45 -11.71 -6.21 -12.84
N ILE A 46 -10.43 -5.86 -12.90
CA ILE A 46 -9.54 -5.82 -11.72
C ILE A 46 -9.64 -4.44 -11.08
N GLN A 47 -9.94 -4.40 -9.78
CA GLN A 47 -10.06 -3.16 -9.02
C GLN A 47 -9.04 -3.12 -7.89
N LEU A 48 -8.36 -1.98 -7.77
CA LEU A 48 -7.54 -1.63 -6.62
C LEU A 48 -8.44 -0.98 -5.57
N LEU A 49 -8.60 -1.64 -4.43
CA LEU A 49 -9.33 -1.18 -3.27
C LEU A 49 -8.33 -0.65 -2.24
N VAL A 50 -8.53 0.57 -1.76
CA VAL A 50 -7.68 1.21 -0.74
C VAL A 50 -8.54 1.53 0.46
N VAL A 51 -8.07 1.18 1.65
CA VAL A 51 -8.85 1.28 2.88
C VAL A 51 -8.21 2.26 3.86
N ASP A 52 -9.02 3.16 4.38
CA ASP A 52 -8.66 4.01 5.52
C ASP A 52 -8.81 3.20 6.81
N THR A 53 -7.68 2.69 7.31
CA THR A 53 -7.69 1.86 8.52
C THR A 53 -7.89 2.62 9.80
N ALA A 54 -7.62 3.94 9.82
CA ALA A 54 -7.89 4.76 11.00
C ALA A 54 -9.40 4.83 11.30
N SER A 55 -10.22 4.65 10.26
CA SER A 55 -11.68 4.66 10.38
C SER A 55 -12.30 3.30 10.73
N LEU A 56 -11.48 2.24 10.89
CA LEU A 56 -11.93 0.89 11.19
C LEU A 56 -11.59 0.47 12.64
N PRO A 57 -12.27 -0.55 13.20
CA PRO A 57 -11.97 -1.03 14.54
C PRO A 57 -10.50 -1.42 14.69
N LYS A 58 -9.90 -1.07 15.83
CA LYS A 58 -8.54 -1.52 16.18
C LYS A 58 -8.46 -3.04 16.09
N ASN A 59 -7.35 -3.54 15.54
CA ASN A 59 -7.11 -4.97 15.30
C ASN A 59 -8.03 -5.63 14.25
N ALA A 60 -8.75 -4.86 13.42
CA ALA A 60 -9.47 -5.41 12.27
C ALA A 60 -8.53 -6.08 11.25
N PHE A 61 -7.26 -5.68 11.23
CA PHE A 61 -6.19 -6.24 10.41
C PHE A 61 -5.06 -6.72 11.30
N MET A 62 -4.62 -7.97 11.12
CA MET A 62 -3.49 -8.55 11.83
C MET A 62 -2.38 -8.92 10.85
N ARG A 63 -1.14 -8.55 11.14
CA ARG A 63 0.01 -8.91 10.28
C ARG A 63 0.18 -10.42 10.23
N ASP A 64 0.48 -10.95 9.04
CA ASP A 64 0.75 -12.38 8.87
C ASP A 64 1.93 -12.85 9.75
N LEU A 65 2.99 -12.05 9.88
CA LEU A 65 4.17 -12.33 10.72
C LEU A 65 3.78 -12.50 12.19
N ASP A 66 2.94 -11.61 12.73
CA ASP A 66 2.48 -11.69 14.11
C ASP A 66 1.64 -12.95 14.33
N LEU A 67 0.77 -13.29 13.37
CA LEU A 67 -0.04 -14.50 13.41
C LEU A 67 0.82 -15.76 13.31
N MET A 68 1.80 -15.81 12.40
CA MET A 68 2.72 -16.94 12.29
C MET A 68 3.49 -17.15 13.59
N SER A 69 4.04 -16.08 14.16
CA SER A 69 4.74 -16.12 15.45
C SER A 69 3.85 -16.62 16.58
N ALA A 70 2.59 -16.16 16.65
CA ALA A 70 1.63 -16.58 17.67
C ALA A 70 1.19 -18.05 17.53
N PHE A 71 1.05 -18.56 16.31
CA PHE A 71 0.50 -19.89 16.04
C PHE A 71 1.53 -20.96 15.65
N ARG A 72 2.83 -20.63 15.57
CA ARG A 72 3.90 -21.58 15.18
C ARG A 72 4.03 -22.80 16.09
N SER A 73 3.65 -22.67 17.37
CA SER A 73 3.61 -23.80 18.32
C SER A 73 2.50 -24.80 18.01
N VAL A 74 1.46 -24.38 17.29
CA VAL A 74 0.30 -25.19 16.93
C VAL A 74 0.44 -25.79 15.52
N ASP A 75 1.03 -25.07 14.57
CA ASP A 75 1.35 -25.57 13.23
C ASP A 75 2.79 -25.23 12.84
N LEU A 76 3.68 -26.21 12.98
CA LEU A 76 5.11 -26.08 12.63
C LEU A 76 5.34 -25.70 11.16
N ASN A 77 4.37 -25.89 10.27
CA ASN A 77 4.52 -25.45 8.88
C ASN A 77 4.41 -23.93 8.70
N LEU A 78 3.88 -23.20 9.70
CA LEU A 78 3.90 -21.74 9.73
C LEU A 78 5.32 -21.21 9.84
N GLN A 79 6.20 -21.89 10.58
CA GLN A 79 7.62 -21.53 10.64
C GLN A 79 8.25 -21.51 9.24
N LYS A 80 7.94 -22.50 8.39
CA LYS A 80 8.43 -22.52 7.01
C LYS A 80 7.91 -21.37 6.14
N VAL A 81 6.74 -20.81 6.46
CA VAL A 81 6.17 -19.65 5.75
C VAL A 81 6.83 -18.37 6.27
N GLU A 82 6.99 -18.25 7.59
CA GLU A 82 7.72 -17.16 8.25
C GLU A 82 9.17 -17.08 7.75
N ASP A 83 9.88 -18.20 7.71
CA ASP A 83 11.23 -18.32 7.15
C ASP A 83 11.30 -17.90 5.68
N LEU A 84 10.22 -18.11 4.91
CA LEU A 84 10.14 -17.62 3.54
C LEU A 84 10.02 -16.09 3.53
N ARG A 85 9.17 -15.47 4.36
CA ARG A 85 9.03 -14.01 4.44
C ARG A 85 10.35 -13.32 4.81
N HIS A 86 11.16 -13.92 5.67
CA HIS A 86 12.47 -13.39 6.07
C HIS A 86 13.62 -13.75 5.12
N ARG A 87 13.36 -14.53 4.07
CA ARG A 87 14.39 -14.95 3.13
C ARG A 87 14.72 -13.82 2.17
N GLN A 88 16.00 -13.50 2.06
CA GLN A 88 16.51 -12.70 0.96
C GLN A 88 16.51 -13.54 -0.33
N SER A 89 16.24 -12.92 -1.47
CA SER A 89 16.39 -13.60 -2.75
C SER A 89 17.83 -14.05 -2.99
N SER A 90 18.00 -15.19 -3.65
CA SER A 90 19.31 -15.63 -4.14
C SER A 90 19.76 -14.87 -5.39
N GLU A 91 18.85 -14.19 -6.07
CA GLU A 91 19.07 -13.49 -7.34
C GLU A 91 19.09 -11.96 -7.17
N PHE A 92 18.50 -11.45 -6.09
CA PHE A 92 18.23 -10.02 -5.86
C PHE A 92 18.50 -9.67 -4.39
N LEU A 93 18.67 -8.40 -4.08
CA LEU A 93 18.92 -7.87 -2.74
C LEU A 93 17.66 -7.82 -1.86
N GLY A 94 16.46 -7.90 -2.44
CA GLY A 94 15.21 -7.83 -1.69
C GLY A 94 14.75 -9.14 -1.01
N TYR A 95 13.72 -9.03 -0.19
CA TYR A 95 13.13 -10.12 0.61
C TYR A 95 11.73 -10.53 0.12
N TYR A 96 11.31 -11.77 0.41
CA TYR A 96 10.00 -12.32 0.06
C TYR A 96 8.85 -11.90 1.01
N TYR A 97 8.96 -10.72 1.60
CA TYR A 97 7.88 -10.13 2.40
C TYR A 97 7.15 -9.03 1.62
N PHE A 98 5.82 -9.11 1.59
CA PHE A 98 4.96 -8.24 0.78
C PHE A 98 3.94 -7.46 1.62
N GLY A 99 4.17 -7.37 2.94
CA GLY A 99 3.34 -6.55 3.83
C GLY A 99 1.95 -7.12 4.02
N GLU A 100 1.81 -8.44 4.18
CA GLU A 100 0.51 -9.09 4.25
C GLU A 100 -0.17 -8.88 5.62
N TYR A 101 -1.43 -8.47 5.58
CA TYR A 101 -2.32 -8.38 6.74
C TYR A 101 -3.55 -9.24 6.48
N LEU A 102 -4.12 -9.82 7.53
CA LEU A 102 -5.32 -10.64 7.45
C LEU A 102 -6.46 -9.99 8.24
N SER A 103 -7.64 -9.95 7.63
CA SER A 103 -8.90 -9.77 8.35
C SER A 103 -9.67 -11.09 8.40
N GLN A 104 -10.61 -11.21 9.34
CA GLN A 104 -11.47 -12.39 9.46
C GLN A 104 -12.93 -12.04 9.19
N GLY A 105 -13.59 -12.85 8.36
CA GLY A 105 -14.98 -12.70 7.98
C GLY A 105 -15.22 -11.51 7.03
N ALA A 106 -16.49 -11.15 6.87
CA ALA A 106 -16.89 -9.99 6.09
C ALA A 106 -16.61 -8.70 6.88
N LEU A 107 -15.52 -8.02 6.54
CA LEU A 107 -15.21 -6.70 7.08
C LEU A 107 -16.04 -5.65 6.36
N LYS A 108 -16.83 -4.86 7.10
CA LYS A 108 -17.61 -3.75 6.53
C LYS A 108 -16.68 -2.58 6.21
N VAL A 109 -16.12 -2.59 4.99
CA VAL A 109 -15.23 -1.53 4.49
C VAL A 109 -15.98 -0.43 3.72
N GLU A 110 -17.26 -0.61 3.44
CA GLU A 110 -18.09 0.39 2.75
C GLU A 110 -18.09 1.72 3.53
N GLY A 111 -17.84 2.83 2.83
CA GLY A 111 -17.67 4.17 3.42
C GLY A 111 -16.26 4.43 3.98
N HIS A 112 -15.42 3.40 4.09
CA HIS A 112 -14.05 3.45 4.61
C HIS A 112 -13.00 3.13 3.54
N CYS A 113 -13.43 2.99 2.30
CA CYS A 113 -12.58 2.56 1.20
C CYS A 113 -12.84 3.36 -0.07
N GLN A 114 -11.86 3.35 -0.97
CA GLN A 114 -11.96 3.87 -2.33
C GLN A 114 -11.46 2.84 -3.33
N MET A 115 -11.94 2.93 -4.56
CA MET A 115 -11.66 1.96 -5.60
C MET A 115 -11.27 2.64 -6.91
N ALA A 116 -10.27 2.10 -7.58
CA ALA A 116 -9.94 2.46 -8.96
C ALA A 116 -9.75 1.20 -9.79
N SER A 117 -10.22 1.19 -11.05
CA SER A 117 -9.94 0.08 -11.96
C SER A 117 -8.46 0.06 -12.33
N ALA A 118 -7.92 -1.14 -12.56
CA ALA A 118 -6.56 -1.28 -13.05
C ALA A 118 -6.36 -0.57 -14.40
N ARG A 119 -7.40 -0.55 -15.25
CA ARG A 119 -7.45 0.24 -16.48
C ARG A 119 -7.16 1.71 -16.21
N ASN A 120 -7.91 2.34 -15.32
CA ASN A 120 -7.78 3.77 -15.08
C ASN A 120 -6.40 4.10 -14.48
N ILE A 121 -5.85 3.23 -13.64
CA ILE A 121 -4.49 3.41 -13.10
C ILE A 121 -3.45 3.35 -14.23
N VAL A 122 -3.55 2.37 -15.14
CA VAL A 122 -2.65 2.24 -16.30
C VAL A 122 -2.77 3.44 -17.23
N ASP A 123 -3.99 3.80 -17.61
CA ASP A 123 -4.27 4.92 -18.54
C ASP A 123 -3.96 6.28 -17.90
N GLY A 124 -3.92 6.34 -16.57
CA GLY A 124 -3.44 7.47 -15.78
C GLY A 124 -1.93 7.70 -15.85
N GLY A 125 -1.19 6.86 -16.56
CA GLY A 125 0.25 7.03 -16.80
C GLY A 125 1.14 6.18 -15.88
N LEU A 126 0.66 5.03 -15.39
CA LEU A 126 1.47 4.15 -14.53
C LEU A 126 2.85 3.82 -15.13
N TYR A 127 2.93 3.70 -16.46
CA TYR A 127 4.18 3.42 -17.17
C TYR A 127 5.15 4.61 -17.21
N ASP A 128 4.65 5.84 -17.08
CA ASP A 128 5.48 7.04 -16.97
C ASP A 128 6.09 7.17 -15.56
N ILE A 129 5.40 6.64 -14.54
CA ILE A 129 5.93 6.54 -13.17
C ILE A 129 7.05 5.49 -13.13
N ARG A 130 6.80 4.32 -13.72
CA ARG A 130 7.79 3.23 -13.73
C ARG A 130 7.62 2.32 -14.94
N LYS A 131 8.66 2.26 -15.77
CA LYS A 131 8.61 1.59 -17.09
C LYS A 131 8.45 0.07 -16.99
N GLU A 132 8.91 -0.55 -15.90
CA GLU A 132 8.85 -1.99 -15.66
C GLU A 132 7.41 -2.52 -15.72
N PHE A 133 6.42 -1.71 -15.33
CA PHE A 133 5.00 -2.08 -15.43
C PHE A 133 4.55 -2.34 -16.89
N LYS A 134 5.19 -1.70 -17.88
CA LYS A 134 4.92 -1.96 -19.30
C LYS A 134 5.39 -3.35 -19.72
N GLU A 135 6.45 -3.86 -19.12
CA GLU A 135 6.93 -5.22 -19.38
C GLU A 135 5.95 -6.25 -18.81
N PHE A 136 5.37 -5.99 -17.63
CA PHE A 136 4.38 -6.88 -17.01
C PHE A 136 3.06 -6.91 -17.78
N ALA A 137 2.68 -5.80 -18.43
CA ALA A 137 1.53 -5.76 -19.32
C ALA A 137 1.63 -6.73 -20.51
N ASN A 138 2.85 -7.18 -20.84
CA ASN A 138 3.14 -8.15 -21.90
C ASN A 138 3.39 -9.57 -21.37
N TRP A 139 3.19 -9.83 -20.08
CA TRP A 139 3.27 -11.18 -19.55
C TRP A 139 2.28 -12.09 -20.29
N LYS A 140 2.80 -13.24 -20.73
CA LYS A 140 2.00 -14.29 -21.36
C LYS A 140 1.36 -15.15 -20.28
N GLN A 141 0.16 -15.65 -20.57
CA GLN A 141 -0.45 -16.71 -19.80
C GLN A 141 0.49 -17.92 -19.71
N GLY A 142 0.50 -18.57 -18.57
CA GLY A 142 1.23 -19.82 -18.40
C GLY A 142 1.34 -20.24 -16.94
N PRO A 143 1.76 -21.48 -16.69
CA PRO A 143 1.87 -22.07 -15.34
C PRO A 143 3.04 -21.50 -14.52
N GLY A 144 3.48 -20.26 -14.82
CA GLY A 144 4.56 -19.57 -14.14
C GLY A 144 4.14 -19.17 -12.73
N SER A 145 4.19 -20.14 -11.82
CA SER A 145 4.00 -19.94 -10.38
C SER A 145 4.87 -18.79 -9.88
N ALA A 146 4.25 -17.81 -9.21
CA ALA A 146 4.90 -16.73 -8.48
C ALA A 146 5.84 -15.79 -9.28
N ARG A 147 5.68 -15.64 -10.60
CA ARG A 147 6.45 -14.63 -11.39
C ARG A 147 6.35 -13.21 -10.81
N TRP A 148 5.23 -12.90 -10.18
CA TRP A 148 5.02 -11.63 -9.48
C TRP A 148 5.97 -11.43 -8.29
N ALA A 149 6.31 -12.49 -7.55
CA ALA A 149 7.13 -12.39 -6.34
C ALA A 149 8.54 -11.91 -6.70
N ASN A 150 9.15 -12.57 -7.69
CA ASN A 150 10.46 -12.17 -8.21
C ASN A 150 10.40 -10.79 -8.87
N ALA A 151 9.31 -10.45 -9.57
CA ALA A 151 9.16 -9.13 -10.17
C ALA A 151 9.11 -8.01 -9.12
N VAL A 152 8.39 -8.19 -8.01
CA VAL A 152 8.38 -7.22 -6.89
C VAL A 152 9.77 -7.09 -6.29
N ILE A 153 10.46 -8.21 -6.04
CA ILE A 153 11.80 -8.19 -5.46
C ILE A 153 12.80 -7.50 -6.41
N GLN A 154 12.77 -7.83 -7.70
CA GLN A 154 13.59 -7.17 -8.72
C GLN A 154 13.29 -5.67 -8.77
N MET A 155 12.04 -5.27 -8.64
CA MET A 155 11.66 -3.86 -8.58
C MET A 155 12.17 -3.16 -7.31
N ARG A 156 12.49 -3.89 -6.24
CA ARG A 156 13.07 -3.31 -5.04
C ARG A 156 14.57 -3.02 -5.17
N GLU A 157 15.25 -3.55 -6.17
CA GLU A 157 16.71 -3.37 -6.36
C GLU A 157 17.14 -1.89 -6.35
N ILE A 158 16.36 -1.02 -6.98
CA ILE A 158 16.65 0.42 -7.06
C ILE A 158 16.74 1.08 -5.67
N PHE A 159 16.02 0.54 -4.68
CA PHE A 159 16.04 1.05 -3.31
C PHE A 159 17.28 0.62 -2.52
N TYR A 160 18.13 -0.24 -3.06
CA TYR A 160 19.42 -0.57 -2.47
C TYR A 160 20.57 0.19 -3.13
N LEU A 161 20.31 0.90 -4.23
CA LEU A 161 21.31 1.74 -4.89
C LEU A 161 21.67 2.98 -4.07
N ASN A 162 22.91 3.44 -4.28
CA ASN A 162 23.41 4.67 -3.67
C ASN A 162 22.63 5.90 -4.15
N GLN A 163 22.71 6.95 -3.34
CA GLN A 163 21.95 8.19 -3.51
C GLN A 163 22.16 8.85 -4.88
N SER A 164 23.41 8.89 -5.36
CA SER A 164 23.77 9.46 -6.66
C SER A 164 23.26 8.66 -7.87
N GLN A 165 22.76 7.44 -7.65
CA GLN A 165 22.32 6.53 -8.70
C GLN A 165 20.79 6.52 -8.86
N ARG A 166 20.04 7.15 -7.95
CA ARG A 166 18.57 7.25 -8.07
C ARG A 166 18.20 8.54 -8.80
N SER A 167 17.39 8.41 -9.84
CA SER A 167 16.94 9.53 -10.66
C SER A 167 15.79 10.29 -10.00
N GLU A 168 15.70 11.58 -10.29
CA GLU A 168 14.51 12.38 -9.98
C GLU A 168 13.30 11.93 -10.80
N LEU A 169 12.09 12.21 -10.32
CA LEU A 169 10.88 11.97 -11.11
C LEU A 169 10.88 12.86 -12.35
N SER A 170 10.57 12.27 -13.50
CA SER A 170 10.33 13.04 -14.71
C SER A 170 9.04 13.88 -14.57
N LYS A 171 8.94 14.97 -15.33
CA LYS A 171 7.69 15.77 -15.40
C LYS A 171 6.48 14.92 -15.78
N ARG A 172 6.65 13.91 -16.65
CA ARG A 172 5.58 12.98 -17.03
C ARG A 172 5.17 12.08 -15.87
N ALA A 173 6.14 11.57 -15.11
CA ALA A 173 5.88 10.78 -13.90
C ALA A 173 5.07 11.60 -12.87
N ILE A 174 5.42 12.87 -12.65
CA ILE A 174 4.69 13.75 -11.72
C ILE A 174 3.24 13.97 -12.20
N LEU A 175 3.03 14.23 -13.49
CA LEU A 175 1.69 14.38 -14.04
C LEU A 175 0.87 13.09 -13.91
N ALA A 176 1.50 11.93 -14.14
CA ALA A 176 0.86 10.63 -13.96
C ALA A 176 0.47 10.36 -12.50
N VAL A 177 1.36 10.69 -11.54
CA VAL A 177 1.04 10.61 -10.10
C VAL A 177 -0.23 11.40 -9.79
N LEU A 178 -0.33 12.65 -10.25
CA LEU A 178 -1.50 13.49 -10.03
C LEU A 178 -2.75 12.95 -10.76
N GLN A 179 -2.60 12.46 -11.98
CA GLN A 179 -3.71 11.94 -12.76
C GLN A 179 -4.29 10.65 -12.14
N ILE A 180 -3.44 9.77 -11.59
CA ILE A 180 -3.88 8.57 -10.90
C ILE A 180 -4.48 8.93 -9.53
N SER A 181 -3.85 9.81 -8.75
CA SER A 181 -4.36 10.16 -7.43
C SER A 181 -5.73 10.83 -7.48
N ARG A 182 -5.99 11.67 -8.49
CA ARG A 182 -7.28 12.34 -8.72
C ARG A 182 -8.43 11.40 -9.07
N GLN A 183 -8.17 10.11 -9.29
CA GLN A 183 -9.22 9.09 -9.45
C GLN A 183 -9.86 8.69 -8.11
N PHE A 184 -9.24 9.08 -7.00
CA PHE A 184 -9.72 8.81 -5.66
C PHE A 184 -10.35 10.08 -5.05
N GLU A 185 -11.24 9.90 -4.09
CA GLU A 185 -11.79 10.98 -3.27
C GLU A 185 -10.67 11.82 -2.62
N PRO A 186 -10.89 13.13 -2.36
CA PRO A 186 -9.90 14.07 -1.83
C PRO A 186 -9.01 13.52 -0.72
N ASP A 187 -9.62 12.85 0.25
CA ASP A 187 -8.94 12.31 1.43
C ASP A 187 -7.92 11.19 1.11
N PHE A 188 -8.05 10.54 -0.03
CA PHE A 188 -7.18 9.46 -0.48
C PHE A 188 -6.08 9.96 -1.43
N GLN A 189 -6.21 11.17 -1.99
CA GLN A 189 -5.33 11.62 -3.07
C GLN A 189 -3.87 11.77 -2.63
N ALA A 190 -3.62 12.43 -1.50
CA ALA A 190 -2.24 12.64 -1.02
C ALA A 190 -1.54 11.32 -0.66
N PRO A 191 -2.18 10.37 0.05
CA PRO A 191 -1.53 9.09 0.38
C PRO A 191 -1.34 8.16 -0.82
N ILE A 192 -2.26 8.19 -1.79
CA ILE A 192 -2.05 7.51 -3.08
C ILE A 192 -0.88 8.16 -3.83
N ALA A 193 -0.83 9.49 -3.91
CA ALA A 193 0.26 10.18 -4.58
C ALA A 193 1.61 9.88 -3.93
N ALA A 194 1.69 9.91 -2.60
CA ALA A 194 2.89 9.57 -1.85
C ALA A 194 3.35 8.13 -2.11
N ASN A 195 2.42 7.16 -2.15
CA ASN A 195 2.76 5.79 -2.51
C ASN A 195 3.27 5.68 -3.96
N LEU A 196 2.61 6.35 -4.91
CA LEU A 196 3.02 6.35 -6.32
C LEU A 196 4.39 7.00 -6.55
N ILE A 197 4.71 8.03 -5.77
CA ILE A 197 6.03 8.64 -5.74
C ILE A 197 7.04 7.66 -5.16
N ALA A 198 6.74 7.06 -4.00
CA ALA A 198 7.63 6.12 -3.32
C ALA A 198 8.02 4.92 -4.21
N ILE A 199 7.07 4.34 -4.96
CA ILE A 199 7.36 3.20 -5.85
C ILE A 199 8.25 3.56 -7.05
N ALA A 200 8.31 4.83 -7.45
CA ALA A 200 9.25 5.33 -8.46
C ALA A 200 10.68 5.42 -7.91
N ALA A 201 10.85 5.20 -6.60
CA ALA A 201 12.10 5.30 -5.87
C ALA A 201 12.90 6.59 -6.15
N PRO A 202 12.27 7.78 -6.24
CA PRO A 202 13.01 9.00 -6.05
C PRO A 202 13.59 8.97 -4.65
N ARG A 203 14.59 9.82 -4.41
CA ARG A 203 14.90 10.15 -3.03
C ARG A 203 13.86 11.16 -2.53
N TYR A 204 13.27 10.93 -1.36
CA TYR A 204 12.21 11.77 -0.78
C TYR A 204 12.48 13.29 -0.81
N TYR A 205 13.73 13.74 -0.66
CA TYR A 205 14.10 15.17 -0.72
C TYR A 205 14.21 15.73 -2.17
N ASN A 206 14.16 14.89 -3.19
CA ASN A 206 14.05 15.26 -4.60
C ASN A 206 12.59 15.21 -5.10
N VAL A 207 11.65 14.92 -4.21
CA VAL A 207 10.22 14.96 -4.54
C VAL A 207 9.82 16.43 -4.58
N PRO A 208 9.14 16.90 -5.64
CA PRO A 208 8.61 18.24 -5.68
C PRO A 208 7.35 18.31 -4.78
N THR A 209 7.54 18.10 -3.48
CA THR A 209 6.47 18.05 -2.46
C THR A 209 5.69 19.36 -2.44
N LEU A 210 6.35 20.51 -2.58
CA LEU A 210 5.68 21.80 -2.79
C LEU A 210 4.72 21.82 -3.99
N PHE A 211 5.00 21.10 -5.07
CA PHE A 211 4.10 21.00 -6.22
C PHE A 211 2.91 20.10 -5.90
N ILE A 212 3.15 18.98 -5.21
CA ILE A 212 2.10 18.02 -4.84
C ILE A 212 1.15 18.63 -3.79
N CYS A 213 1.69 19.29 -2.76
CA CYS A 213 0.91 19.97 -1.71
C CYS A 213 0.07 21.14 -2.25
N ARG A 214 0.45 21.72 -3.40
CA ARG A 214 -0.32 22.78 -4.06
C ARG A 214 -1.43 22.23 -4.96
N GLU A 215 -1.19 21.08 -5.58
CA GLU A 215 -2.07 20.50 -6.60
C GLU A 215 -3.09 19.50 -6.07
N LEU A 216 -2.89 19.03 -4.83
CA LEU A 216 -3.81 18.16 -4.12
C LEU A 216 -4.54 18.95 -3.02
N PRO A 217 -5.78 18.58 -2.68
CA PRO A 217 -6.47 19.16 -1.53
C PRO A 217 -5.56 19.10 -0.30
N ALA A 218 -5.47 20.20 0.44
CA ALA A 218 -4.83 20.18 1.76
C ALA A 218 -5.48 19.08 2.60
N PHE A 219 -4.73 18.50 3.56
CA PHE A 219 -5.27 17.61 4.59
C PHE A 219 -6.34 18.37 5.39
N THR A 220 -7.53 18.46 4.84
CA THR A 220 -8.65 19.21 5.36
C THR A 220 -9.68 18.16 5.68
N SER A 221 -9.54 17.56 6.87
CA SER A 221 -10.64 16.83 7.47
C SER A 221 -11.74 17.84 7.83
N SER A 222 -12.50 18.33 6.85
CA SER A 222 -13.75 19.03 7.16
C SER A 222 -14.83 17.98 7.42
N PHE A 223 -14.85 17.43 8.63
CA PHE A 223 -16.03 16.74 9.11
C PHE A 223 -17.02 17.80 9.61
N VAL A 224 -18.03 18.12 8.79
CA VAL A 224 -19.29 18.66 9.35
C VAL A 224 -19.99 17.49 10.01
N CYS A 225 -19.69 17.26 11.29
CA CYS A 225 -20.39 16.30 12.12
C CYS A 225 -21.81 16.84 12.41
N SER A 226 -22.78 16.54 11.54
CA SER A 226 -24.19 16.81 11.82
C SER A 226 -24.78 15.70 12.68
N SER A 227 -24.26 15.48 13.89
CA SER A 227 -24.93 14.76 14.99
C SER A 227 -24.05 14.79 16.24
N ILE A 228 -24.57 15.44 17.27
CA ILE A 228 -23.97 15.61 18.59
C ILE A 228 -23.51 14.28 19.19
N CYS A 229 -22.20 14.12 19.40
CA CYS A 229 -21.64 13.27 20.45
C CYS A 229 -20.31 13.86 20.93
N SER A 230 -20.37 14.46 22.12
CA SER A 230 -19.25 14.90 22.94
C SER A 230 -18.33 13.72 23.31
N TRP A 231 -17.05 14.02 23.54
CA TRP A 231 -15.96 13.20 24.11
C TRP A 231 -15.05 12.44 23.12
N LEU A 232 -14.07 13.14 22.55
CA LEU A 232 -12.65 12.78 22.68
C LEU A 232 -11.84 14.04 22.33
N ILE A 233 -10.91 14.42 23.20
CA ILE A 233 -9.94 15.48 22.93
C ILE A 233 -8.75 14.78 22.29
N VAL A 234 -8.47 15.02 21.01
CA VAL A 234 -7.33 14.46 20.30
C VAL A 234 -6.14 15.41 20.42
N THR A 235 -5.11 14.99 21.15
CA THR A 235 -3.89 15.77 21.40
C THR A 235 -2.75 15.42 20.44
N VAL A 236 -1.67 16.21 20.48
CA VAL A 236 -0.36 16.01 19.82
C VAL A 236 0.21 14.56 19.95
N SER A 237 -0.34 13.75 20.86
CA SER A 237 -0.10 12.31 21.02
C SER A 237 -0.31 11.46 19.76
N ASP A 238 -1.21 11.87 18.86
CA ASP A 238 -1.60 11.03 17.72
C ASP A 238 -0.52 10.95 16.63
N TRP A 239 0.45 11.87 16.64
CA TRP A 239 1.59 11.85 15.73
C TRP A 239 2.72 10.96 16.21
N GLU A 240 3.04 10.98 17.51
CA GLU A 240 3.91 9.96 18.09
C GLU A 240 3.28 8.59 17.93
N GLN A 241 1.95 8.48 18.07
CA GLN A 241 1.23 7.24 17.81
C GLN A 241 1.18 6.86 16.32
N PHE A 242 1.06 7.81 15.38
CA PHE A 242 1.17 7.55 13.94
C PHE A 242 2.59 7.13 13.59
N PHE A 243 3.64 7.80 14.08
CA PHE A 243 5.01 7.36 13.85
C PHE A 243 5.35 6.10 14.63
N GLU A 244 4.71 5.78 15.75
CA GLU A 244 4.85 4.50 16.47
C GLU A 244 4.09 3.37 15.77
N GLU A 245 2.88 3.60 15.25
CA GLU A 245 2.13 2.64 14.44
C GLU A 245 2.77 2.49 13.07
N ALA A 246 3.20 3.57 12.44
CA ALA A 246 4.01 3.57 11.23
C ALA A 246 5.40 3.00 11.50
N ALA A 247 5.99 3.11 12.70
CA ALA A 247 7.22 2.42 13.09
C ALA A 247 6.99 0.93 13.38
N ARG A 248 5.82 0.57 13.93
CA ARG A 248 5.36 -0.82 14.03
C ARG A 248 5.07 -1.41 12.66
N MET A 249 4.53 -0.63 11.73
CA MET A 249 4.41 -0.97 10.31
C MET A 249 5.78 -0.95 9.60
N ALA A 250 6.70 -0.05 10.00
CA ALA A 250 8.07 0.08 9.53
C ALA A 250 9.04 -0.89 10.20
N ALA A 251 8.54 -1.85 11.00
CA ALA A 251 9.27 -3.06 11.37
C ALA A 251 9.55 -3.99 10.16
N CYS A 252 9.58 -3.45 8.95
CA CYS A 252 9.97 -4.15 7.75
C CYS A 252 11.02 -3.35 7.00
N ASP A 253 12.24 -3.41 7.52
CA ASP A 253 13.49 -3.20 6.78
C ASP A 253 13.54 -3.97 5.44
N THR A 254 12.63 -4.92 5.27
CA THR A 254 12.43 -5.76 4.09
C THR A 254 11.53 -5.14 3.01
N MET A 255 10.84 -4.01 3.27
CA MET A 255 9.93 -3.32 2.33
C MET A 255 10.35 -1.85 2.11
N PRO A 256 11.38 -1.61 1.28
CA PRO A 256 11.95 -0.29 1.13
C PRO A 256 10.98 0.73 0.49
N GLU A 257 10.02 0.30 -0.33
CA GLU A 257 9.02 1.20 -0.90
C GLU A 257 8.06 1.76 0.17
N VAL A 258 7.80 1.01 1.24
CA VAL A 258 6.97 1.47 2.36
C VAL A 258 7.75 2.46 3.23
N GLN A 259 9.06 2.24 3.38
CA GLN A 259 9.95 3.19 4.05
C GLN A 259 10.03 4.52 3.29
N GLU A 260 10.18 4.47 1.96
CA GLU A 260 10.19 5.66 1.12
C GLU A 260 8.83 6.38 1.17
N TYR A 261 7.71 5.65 1.20
CA TYR A 261 6.39 6.23 1.42
C TYR A 261 6.30 7.01 2.73
N ASN A 262 6.76 6.43 3.85
CA ASN A 262 6.76 7.10 5.14
C ASN A 262 7.60 8.38 5.11
N ALA A 263 8.77 8.34 4.47
CA ALA A 263 9.62 9.52 4.31
C ALA A 263 8.95 10.62 3.46
N VAL A 264 8.31 10.24 2.34
CA VAL A 264 7.57 11.19 1.49
C VAL A 264 6.39 11.80 2.23
N MET A 265 5.62 11.00 2.96
CA MET A 265 4.50 11.49 3.78
C MET A 265 4.95 12.46 4.86
N GLN A 266 6.09 12.19 5.49
CA GLN A 266 6.68 13.11 6.47
C GLN A 266 7.01 14.46 5.84
N VAL A 267 7.65 14.49 4.67
CA VAL A 267 7.95 15.77 3.97
C VAL A 267 6.67 16.50 3.57
N ILE A 268 5.70 15.79 2.99
CA ILE A 268 4.40 16.38 2.61
C ILE A 268 3.75 17.05 3.82
N TYR A 269 3.79 16.40 4.98
CA TYR A 269 3.23 16.95 6.20
C TYR A 269 4.00 18.18 6.70
N GLU A 270 5.34 18.11 6.75
CA GLU A 270 6.19 19.21 7.21
C GLU A 270 6.05 20.47 6.35
N GLU A 271 5.84 20.31 5.05
CA GLU A 271 5.67 21.40 4.08
C GLU A 271 4.22 21.85 3.89
N SER A 272 3.24 21.09 4.37
CA SER A 272 1.83 21.48 4.26
C SER A 272 1.55 22.74 5.10
N PRO A 273 0.71 23.67 4.62
CA PRO A 273 0.30 24.83 5.41
C PRO A 273 -0.32 24.36 6.73
N LYS A 274 0.34 24.66 7.85
CA LYS A 274 -0.22 24.38 9.17
C LYS A 274 -1.37 25.36 9.42
N PRO A 275 -2.50 24.91 10.00
CA PRO A 275 -3.60 25.81 10.32
C PRO A 275 -3.11 26.92 11.25
N THR A 276 -3.19 28.16 10.76
CA THR A 276 -2.85 29.36 11.53
C THR A 276 -4.04 29.67 12.44
N VAL A 277 -3.88 29.44 13.74
CA VAL A 277 -4.75 29.92 14.86
C VAL A 277 -5.94 29.05 15.27
N ALA A 278 -5.82 28.50 16.50
CA ALA A 278 -6.83 28.31 17.55
C ALA A 278 -8.33 28.14 17.21
N THR A 279 -8.66 27.32 16.21
CA THR A 279 -9.96 26.64 16.16
C THR A 279 -9.77 25.22 16.66
N THR A 280 -10.58 24.81 17.63
CA THR A 280 -10.72 23.44 18.18
C THR A 280 -11.20 22.40 17.15
N GLU A 281 -10.93 22.62 15.86
CA GLU A 281 -11.22 21.67 14.79
C GLU A 281 -9.94 20.88 14.50
N GLU A 282 -9.95 19.66 15.04
CA GLU A 282 -8.91 18.66 14.96
C GLU A 282 -8.62 18.30 13.49
N THR A 283 -7.35 18.36 13.11
CA THR A 283 -6.87 17.82 11.83
C THR A 283 -6.65 16.32 12.03
N ILE A 284 -7.62 15.49 11.62
CA ILE A 284 -7.48 14.04 11.63
C ILE A 284 -6.66 13.65 10.40
N ILE A 285 -5.50 13.04 10.63
CA ILE A 285 -4.69 12.49 9.54
C ILE A 285 -4.94 11.00 9.44
N LYS A 286 -5.46 10.61 8.28
CA LYS A 286 -5.90 9.27 7.98
C LYS A 286 -4.69 8.35 7.80
N THR A 287 -4.63 7.31 8.64
CA THR A 287 -3.68 6.21 8.50
C THR A 287 -4.22 5.25 7.43
N PHE A 288 -3.65 5.32 6.23
CA PHE A 288 -3.96 4.37 5.17
C PHE A 288 -3.24 3.06 5.43
N GLY A 289 -4.03 2.06 5.78
CA GLY A 289 -3.58 0.68 5.87
C GLY A 289 -3.87 -0.05 4.58
N PRO A 290 -4.01 -1.37 4.63
CA PRO A 290 -3.61 -2.20 3.52
C PRO A 290 -4.56 -2.07 2.32
N ILE A 291 -3.94 -2.11 1.16
CA ILE A 291 -4.49 -2.10 -0.19
C ILE A 291 -4.93 -3.52 -0.52
N TYR A 292 -6.05 -3.66 -1.23
CA TYR A 292 -6.58 -4.92 -1.71
C TYR A 292 -6.77 -4.87 -3.21
N ILE A 293 -6.66 -6.03 -3.84
CA ILE A 293 -7.09 -6.22 -5.22
C ILE A 293 -8.17 -7.27 -5.17
N MET A 294 -9.37 -6.90 -5.61
CA MET A 294 -10.49 -7.82 -5.61
C MET A 294 -10.22 -8.97 -6.57
N ASP A 295 -9.91 -10.13 -5.98
CA ASP A 295 -9.95 -11.43 -6.64
C ASP A 295 -11.36 -12.00 -6.41
N ARG A 296 -12.16 -12.09 -7.48
CA ARG A 296 -13.45 -12.80 -7.43
C ARG A 296 -13.15 -14.30 -7.55
N SER A 297 -12.80 -14.94 -6.44
CA SER A 297 -12.77 -16.41 -6.32
C SER A 297 -14.06 -16.96 -5.74
#